data_AF-A0A6P1E0P2-F1
#
_entry.id   AF-A0A6P1E0P2-F1
#
_cell.length_a   1.000
_cell.length_b   1.000
_cell.length_c   1.000
_cell.angle_alpha   90.00
_cell.angle_beta   90.00
_cell.angle_gamma   90.00
#
_symmetry.space_group_name_H-M   'P 1'
#
loop_
_entity.id
_entity.type
_entity.pdbx_description
1 polymer ?
#
loop_
_entity_poly.entity_id
_entity_poly.type
_entity_poly.pdbx_seq_one_letter_code
_entity_poly.pdbx_strand_id
1 'polypeptide(L)'
;MQVVFRAVYVCAALLSISAGVLVVASLFIADRAPQGTAILGIHLTVGIVFLGLGALLFGLQGQVARLAAIVRAQDGETGRELAKPLKGLVAYLLAGGALLGAVLAVMTYAILTRIDQGFAVFG
;
A
#
# COMPACT_ATOMS: atom_id res chain seq x y z
N MET A 1 18.08 5.45 -6.60
CA MET A 1 17.45 4.20 -6.11
C MET A 1 16.53 4.42 -4.91
N GLN A 2 16.98 5.10 -3.85
CA GLN A 2 16.11 5.40 -2.69
C GLN A 2 14.90 6.29 -3.01
N VAL A 3 15.05 7.28 -3.89
CA VAL A 3 13.93 8.13 -4.33
C VAL A 3 12.88 7.30 -5.06
N VAL A 4 13.29 6.39 -5.94
CA VAL A 4 12.40 5.47 -6.67
C VAL A 4 11.71 4.51 -5.71
N PHE A 5 12.46 3.89 -4.79
CA PHE A 5 11.90 3.03 -3.73
C PHE A 5 10.83 3.77 -2.92
N ARG A 6 11.14 5.00 -2.48
CA ARG A 6 10.22 5.84 -1.72
C ARG A 6 8.98 6.16 -2.54
N ALA A 7 9.13 6.54 -3.81
CA ALA A 7 8.00 6.82 -4.68
C ALA A 7 7.09 5.59 -4.83
N VAL A 8 7.66 4.42 -5.12
CA VAL A 8 6.90 3.16 -5.27
C VAL A 8 6.13 2.82 -3.99
N TYR A 9 6.78 2.87 -2.83
CA TYR A 9 6.12 2.53 -1.56
C TYR A 9 5.08 3.56 -1.13
N VAL A 10 5.32 4.85 -1.38
CA VAL A 10 4.33 5.89 -1.12
C VAL A 10 3.13 5.71 -2.05
N CYS A 11 3.35 5.46 -3.34
CA CYS A 11 2.26 5.18 -4.28
C CYS A 11 1.46 3.93 -3.87
N ALA A 12 2.12 2.83 -3.52
CA ALA A 12 1.45 1.63 -3.04
C ALA A 12 0.67 1.90 -1.73
N ALA A 13 1.25 2.65 -0.80
CA ALA A 13 0.57 3.01 0.44
C ALA A 13 -0.66 3.89 0.19
N LEU A 14 -0.54 4.91 -0.68
CA LEU A 14 -1.65 5.77 -1.08
C LEU A 14 -2.75 4.96 -1.78
N LEU A 15 -2.40 4.09 -2.72
CA LEU A 15 -3.36 3.20 -3.38
C LEU A 15 -4.08 2.30 -2.38
N SER A 16 -3.35 1.74 -1.40
CA SER A 16 -3.95 0.92 -0.34
C SER A 16 -4.92 1.74 0.51
N ILE A 17 -4.52 2.93 0.94
CA ILE A 17 -5.38 3.83 1.73
C ILE A 17 -6.61 4.23 0.92
N SER A 18 -6.44 4.62 -0.35
CA SER A 18 -7.53 4.97 -1.25
C SER A 18 -8.49 3.80 -1.45
N ALA A 19 -7.99 2.58 -1.65
CA ALA A 19 -8.82 1.37 -1.74
C ALA A 19 -9.64 1.17 -0.45
N GLY A 20 -9.01 1.27 0.72
CA GLY A 20 -9.70 1.15 2.00
C GLY A 20 -10.79 2.22 2.20
N VAL A 21 -10.47 3.48 1.87
CA VAL A 21 -11.44 4.59 1.93
C VAL A 21 -12.58 4.37 0.95
N LEU A 22 -12.31 3.93 -0.29
CA LEU A 22 -13.35 3.65 -1.29
C LEU A 22 -14.26 2.49 -0.89
N VAL A 23 -13.70 1.43 -0.28
CA VAL A 23 -14.50 0.32 0.26
C VAL A 23 -15.48 0.82 1.32
N VAL A 24 -15.04 1.68 2.23
CA VAL A 24 -15.91 2.26 3.25
C VAL A 24 -16.90 3.25 2.64
N ALA A 25 -16.45 4.12 1.74
CA ALA A 25 -17.28 5.12 1.07
C ALA A 25 -18.39 4.49 0.21
N SER A 26 -18.13 3.31 -0.38
CA SER A 26 -19.12 2.59 -1.18
C SER A 26 -20.39 2.22 -0.39
N LEU A 27 -20.33 2.14 0.95
CA LEU A 27 -21.51 1.94 1.79
C LEU A 27 -22.48 3.13 1.78
N PHE A 28 -21.97 4.33 1.50
CA PHE A 28 -22.75 5.57 1.53
C PHE A 28 -23.16 6.05 0.14
N ILE A 29 -22.40 5.66 -0.89
CA ILE A 29 -22.59 6.15 -2.27
C ILE A 29 -23.42 5.18 -3.11
N ALA A 30 -23.47 3.89 -2.75
CA ALA A 30 -24.21 2.91 -3.54
C ALA A 30 -25.73 3.16 -3.48
N ASP A 31 -26.36 3.30 -4.64
CA ASP A 31 -27.83 3.41 -4.78
C ASP A 31 -28.56 2.16 -4.26
N ARG A 32 -27.85 1.03 -4.17
CA ARG A 32 -28.34 -0.23 -3.60
C ARG A 32 -27.64 -0.49 -2.28
N ALA A 33 -28.35 -0.23 -1.18
CA ALA A 33 -27.84 -0.48 0.16
C ALA A 33 -27.59 -1.99 0.38
N PRO A 34 -26.42 -2.38 0.92
CA PRO A 34 -26.13 -3.79 1.19
C PRO A 34 -27.09 -4.36 2.23
N GLN A 35 -27.80 -5.42 1.85
CA GLN A 35 -28.82 -6.05 2.68
C GLN A 35 -28.17 -7.02 3.69
N GLY A 36 -27.66 -6.50 4.81
CA GLY A 36 -27.28 -7.32 5.97
C GLY A 36 -26.07 -6.83 6.77
N THR A 37 -26.10 -7.05 8.08
CA THR A 37 -25.02 -6.72 9.02
C THR A 37 -23.71 -7.48 8.72
N ALA A 38 -23.80 -8.66 8.12
CA ALA A 38 -22.64 -9.43 7.67
C ALA A 38 -21.85 -8.70 6.57
N ILE A 39 -22.54 -8.06 5.62
CA ILE A 39 -21.89 -7.32 4.54
C ILE A 39 -21.20 -6.08 5.09
N LEU A 40 -21.85 -5.35 6.01
CA LEU A 40 -21.25 -4.21 6.72
C LEU A 40 -19.94 -4.61 7.43
N GLY A 41 -19.92 -5.75 8.11
CA GLY A 41 -18.73 -6.29 8.78
C GLY A 41 -17.58 -6.56 7.81
N ILE A 42 -17.87 -7.08 6.61
CA ILE A 42 -16.88 -7.34 5.57
C ILE A 42 -16.26 -6.01 5.08
N HIS A 43 -17.07 -5.00 4.78
CA HIS A 43 -16.57 -3.69 4.34
C HIS A 43 -15.63 -3.05 5.38
N LEU A 44 -16.03 -3.05 6.65
CA LEU A 44 -15.21 -2.51 7.74
C LEU A 44 -13.90 -3.28 7.89
N THR A 45 -13.97 -4.61 7.89
CA THR A 45 -12.78 -5.46 8.03
C THR A 45 -11.80 -5.25 6.89
N VAL A 46 -12.30 -5.29 5.65
CA VAL A 46 -11.48 -5.08 4.44
C VAL A 46 -10.92 -3.66 4.40
N GLY A 47 -11.71 -2.65 4.76
CA GLY A 47 -11.25 -1.26 4.88
C GLY A 47 -10.10 -1.11 5.88
N ILE A 48 -10.23 -1.71 7.08
CA ILE A 48 -9.17 -1.72 8.10
C ILE A 48 -7.91 -2.41 7.59
N VAL A 49 -8.05 -3.54 6.89
CA VAL A 49 -6.91 -4.26 6.31
C VAL A 49 -6.16 -3.37 5.31
N PHE A 50 -6.87 -2.69 4.40
CA PHE A 50 -6.26 -1.80 3.42
C PHE A 50 -5.60 -0.57 4.06
N LEU A 51 -6.23 0.03 5.06
CA LEU A 51 -5.65 1.15 5.80
C LEU A 51 -4.40 0.71 6.59
N GLY A 52 -4.47 -0.44 7.26
CA GLY A 52 -3.36 -1.03 7.99
C GLY A 52 -2.19 -1.37 7.07
N LEU A 53 -2.46 -1.95 5.90
CA LEU A 53 -1.45 -2.21 4.88
C LEU A 53 -0.80 -0.91 4.39
N GLY A 54 -1.57 0.15 4.15
CA GLY A 54 -1.03 1.46 3.78
C GLY A 54 -0.10 2.04 4.85
N ALA A 55 -0.49 1.96 6.13
CA ALA A 55 0.34 2.40 7.25
C ALA A 55 1.63 1.57 7.38
N LEU A 56 1.55 0.25 7.20
CA LEU A 56 2.71 -0.65 7.21
C LEU A 56 3.70 -0.31 6.08
N LEU A 57 3.21 -0.05 4.87
CA LEU A 57 4.04 0.34 3.73
C LEU A 57 4.77 1.66 3.98
N PHE A 58 4.10 2.66 4.55
CA PHE A 58 4.74 3.90 5.00
C PHE A 58 5.81 3.65 6.07
N GLY A 59 5.50 2.82 7.07
CA GLY A 59 6.44 2.46 8.14
C GLY A 59 7.71 1.78 7.61
N LEU A 60 7.55 0.81 6.71
CA LEU A 60 8.67 0.12 6.04
C LEU A 60 9.53 1.10 5.24
N GLN A 61 8.90 2.01 4.50
CA GLN A 61 9.63 3.04 3.76
C GLN A 61 10.46 3.95 4.69
N GLY A 62 9.92 4.31 5.86
CA GLY A 62 10.63 5.08 6.88
C GLY A 62 11.81 4.33 7.49
N GLN A 63 11.62 3.05 7.84
CA GLN A 63 12.68 2.22 8.41
C GLN A 63 13.85 2.00 7.44
N VAL A 64 13.54 1.68 6.16
CA VAL A 64 14.58 1.52 5.12
C VAL A 64 15.33 2.82 4.87
N ALA A 65 14.63 3.97 4.87
CA ALA A 65 15.28 5.27 4.74
C ALA A 65 16.22 5.57 5.92
N ARG A 66 15.82 5.25 7.15
CA ARG A 66 16.64 5.40 8.36
C ARG A 66 17.86 4.48 8.33
N LEU A 67 17.69 3.20 7.98
CA LEU A 67 18.79 2.24 7.83
C LEU A 67 19.80 2.72 6.78
N ALA A 68 19.30 3.22 5.65
CA ALA A 68 20.13 3.77 4.59
C ALA A 68 20.85 5.08 4.97
N ALA A 69 20.33 5.85 5.92
CA ALA A 69 21.03 7.01 6.48
C ALA A 69 22.17 6.55 7.40
N ILE A 70 21.91 5.56 8.25
CA ILE A 70 22.92 4.98 9.16
C ILE A 70 24.10 4.38 8.37
N VAL A 71 23.81 3.57 7.34
CA VAL A 71 24.87 2.95 6.51
C VAL A 71 25.70 4.00 5.76
N ARG A 72 25.10 5.14 5.37
CA ARG A 72 25.84 6.23 4.73
C ARG A 72 26.66 7.07 5.71
N ALA A 73 26.26 7.12 6.97
CA ALA A 73 26.99 7.83 8.02
C ALA A 73 28.20 7.04 8.54
N GLN A 74 28.30 5.74 8.23
CA GLN A 74 29.53 4.99 8.47
C GLN A 74 30.51 5.19 7.33
N ASP A 75 31.61 5.88 7.62
CA ASP A 75 32.73 6.03 6.69
C ASP A 75 33.59 4.76 6.63
N GLY A 76 34.19 4.52 5.46
CA GLY A 76 35.22 3.49 5.25
C GLY A 76 34.73 2.20 4.59
N GLU A 77 35.51 1.14 4.80
CA GLU A 77 35.35 -0.18 4.18
C GLU A 77 34.05 -0.88 4.64
N THR A 78 33.73 -0.75 5.94
CA THR A 78 32.50 -1.28 6.56
C THR A 78 31.23 -0.71 5.91
N GLY A 79 31.19 0.60 5.62
CA GLY A 79 30.05 1.22 4.94
C GLY A 79 29.84 0.71 3.51
N ARG A 80 30.93 0.42 2.78
CA ARG A 80 30.87 -0.19 1.44
C ARG A 80 30.42 -1.64 1.47
N GLU A 81 30.88 -2.41 2.44
CA GLU A 81 30.46 -3.81 2.61
C GLU A 81 28.98 -3.91 2.95
N LEU A 82 28.44 -3.01 3.79
CA LEU A 82 27.02 -2.94 4.14
C LEU A 82 26.14 -2.38 3.01
N ALA A 83 26.68 -1.50 2.16
CA ALA A 83 25.93 -0.88 1.07
C ALA A 83 25.51 -1.88 -0.02
N LYS A 84 26.32 -2.91 -0.30
CA LYS A 84 26.03 -3.95 -1.30
C LYS A 84 24.79 -4.79 -0.96
N PRO A 85 24.72 -5.46 0.22
CA PRO A 85 23.54 -6.22 0.63
C PRO A 85 22.32 -5.32 0.82
N LEU A 86 22.49 -4.09 1.33
CA LEU A 86 21.39 -3.12 1.43
C LEU A 86 20.81 -2.79 0.05
N LYS A 87 21.65 -2.60 -0.98
CA LYS A 87 21.18 -2.35 -2.35
C LYS A 87 20.40 -3.54 -2.91
N GLY A 88 20.86 -4.77 -2.65
CA GLY A 88 20.14 -5.99 -3.02
C GLY A 88 18.77 -6.08 -2.34
N LEU A 89 18.71 -5.85 -1.03
CA LEU A 89 17.47 -5.82 -0.26
C LEU A 89 16.49 -4.77 -0.79
N VAL A 90 16.98 -3.55 -1.05
CA VAL A 90 16.16 -2.46 -1.62
C VAL A 90 15.65 -2.83 -3.01
N ALA A 91 16.45 -3.52 -3.83
CA ALA A 91 16.01 -3.98 -5.16
C ALA A 91 14.86 -4.99 -5.06
N TYR A 92 14.98 -6.00 -4.18
CA TYR A 92 13.92 -6.98 -3.94
C TYR A 92 12.64 -6.33 -3.40
N LEU A 93 12.77 -5.44 -2.42
CA LEU A 93 11.64 -4.68 -1.89
C LEU A 93 10.99 -3.81 -2.98
N LEU A 94 11.78 -3.19 -3.85
CA LEU A 94 11.26 -2.37 -4.94
C LEU A 94 10.47 -3.21 -5.95
N ALA A 95 10.95 -4.41 -6.31
CA ALA A 95 10.21 -5.34 -7.15
C ALA A 95 8.89 -5.79 -6.49
N GLY A 96 8.94 -6.15 -5.21
CA GLY A 96 7.74 -6.52 -4.43
C GLY A 96 6.75 -5.36 -4.29
N GLY A 97 7.23 -4.16 -4.00
CA GLY A 97 6.41 -2.95 -3.89
C GLY A 97 5.79 -2.53 -5.23
N ALA A 98 6.51 -2.71 -6.35
CA ALA A 98 5.98 -2.45 -7.68
C ALA A 98 4.87 -3.43 -8.06
N LEU A 99 5.08 -4.74 -7.80
CA LEU A 99 4.07 -5.77 -8.00
C LEU A 99 2.83 -5.51 -7.14
N LEU A 100 3.05 -5.23 -5.84
CA LEU A 100 1.96 -4.90 -4.91
C LEU A 100 1.21 -3.64 -5.36
N GLY A 101 1.93 -2.61 -5.79
CA GLY A 101 1.34 -1.39 -6.33
C GLY A 101 0.47 -1.65 -7.57
N ALA A 102 0.92 -2.52 -8.47
CA ALA A 102 0.13 -2.92 -9.64
C ALA A 102 -1.15 -3.67 -9.23
N VAL A 103 -1.06 -4.61 -8.29
CA VAL A 103 -2.23 -5.31 -7.75
C VAL A 103 -3.21 -4.34 -7.10
N LEU A 104 -2.72 -3.42 -6.26
CA LEU A 104 -3.54 -2.40 -5.61
C LEU A 104 -4.19 -1.45 -6.63
N ALA A 105 -3.48 -1.08 -7.69
CA ALA A 105 -4.06 -0.26 -8.77
C ALA A 105 -5.22 -0.97 -9.47
N VAL A 106 -5.04 -2.27 -9.79
CA VAL A 106 -6.11 -3.10 -10.38
C VAL A 106 -7.30 -3.23 -9.43
N MET A 107 -7.06 -3.47 -8.14
CA MET A 107 -8.13 -3.56 -7.15
C MET A 107 -8.89 -2.24 -6.98
N THR A 108 -8.17 -1.11 -6.88
CA THR A 108 -8.77 0.22 -6.80
C THR A 108 -9.61 0.52 -8.04
N TYR A 109 -9.12 0.17 -9.23
CA TYR A 109 -9.88 0.29 -10.47
C TYR A 109 -11.17 -0.54 -10.42
N ALA A 110 -11.09 -1.82 -10.01
CA ALA A 110 -12.25 -2.69 -9.88
C ALA A 110 -13.29 -2.12 -8.89
N ILE A 111 -12.84 -1.59 -7.75
CA ILE A 111 -13.69 -0.91 -6.76
C ILE A 111 -14.41 0.28 -7.39
N LEU A 112 -13.68 1.15 -8.09
CA LEU A 112 -14.26 2.32 -8.75
C LEU A 112 -15.30 1.91 -9.80
N THR A 113 -14.99 0.91 -10.64
CA THR A 113 -15.94 0.43 -11.66
C THR A 113 -17.21 -0.15 -11.04
N ARG A 114 -17.14 -0.78 -9.86
CA ARG A 114 -18.33 -1.27 -9.14
C ARG A 114 -19.18 -0.13 -8.59
N ILE A 115 -18.53 0.88 -8.01
CA ILE A 115 -19.21 2.08 -7.49
C ILE A 115 -19.90 2.83 -8.63
N ASP A 116 -19.25 2.97 -9.79
CA ASP A 116 -19.80 3.64 -10.97
C ASP A 116 -21.03 2.90 -11.54
N GLN A 117 -21.08 1.58 -11.37
CA GLN A 117 -22.26 0.77 -11.69
C GLN A 117 -23.40 0.88 -10.65
N GLY A 118 -23.22 1.69 -9.59
CA GLY A 118 -24.21 1.90 -8.52
C GLY A 118 -24.25 0.79 -7.46
N PHE A 119 -23.26 -0.10 -7.44
CA PHE A 119 -23.19 -1.21 -6.49
C PHE A 119 -22.19 -0.90 -5.36
N ALA A 120 -22.49 -1.41 -4.17
CA ALA A 120 -21.48 -1.54 -3.12
C ALA A 120 -20.37 -2.50 -3.60
N VAL A 121 -19.14 -2.29 -3.11
CA VAL A 121 -18.01 -3.17 -3.48
C VAL A 121 -18.31 -4.64 -3.17
N PHE A 122 -19.00 -4.89 -2.06
CA PHE A 122 -19.51 -6.20 -1.67
C PHE A 122 -21.05 -6.13 -1.61
N GLY A 123 -21.73 -6.91 -2.44
CA GLY A 123 -23.20 -6.89 -2.62
C GLY A 123 -23.61 -6.77 -4.08
#